data_AF-A0A373LUX2-F1
#
_entry.id   AF-A0A373LUX2-F1
#
_cell.length_a   1.000
_cell.length_b   1.000
_cell.length_c   1.000
_cell.angle_alpha   90.00
_cell.angle_beta   90.00
_cell.angle_gamma   90.00
#
_symmetry.space_group_name_H-M   'P 1'
#
loop_
_entity.id
_entity.type
_entity.pdbx_description
1 polymer ?
#
loop_
_entity_poly.entity_id
_entity_poly.type
_entity_poly.pdbx_seq_one_letter_code
_entity_poly.pdbx_strand_id
1 'polypeptide(L)'
;MTEQDEIRRLKELIAKQQLQLAEKDEIIRKQNIRIENMTQALLHAKKKIFGRSSEMTAPMKGQMFLFESTAELAKKLLQEQHAVTVPAHKRKIVPRKAGIREEMLSVLPKEYEEYVIDDKEVCSVCGSDLTNVGKQYVLRWSSIFVTFTLKKIID
;
A
#
# COMPACT_ATOMS: atom_id res chain seq x y z
N MET A 1 32.60 20.49 40.37
CA MET A 1 31.27 19.87 40.18
C MET A 1 31.49 18.38 40.31
N THR A 2 30.87 17.70 41.25
CA THR A 2 31.06 16.25 41.42
C THR A 2 30.17 15.52 40.41
N GLU A 3 30.63 14.40 39.85
CA GLU A 3 29.86 13.58 38.88
C GLU A 3 28.46 13.20 39.40
N GLN A 4 28.32 13.09 40.73
CA GLN A 4 27.07 12.81 41.41
C GLN A 4 26.02 13.94 41.24
N ASP A 5 26.46 15.20 41.22
CA ASP A 5 25.56 16.35 41.00
C ASP A 5 25.04 16.40 39.55
N GLU A 6 25.86 15.98 38.58
CA GLU A 6 25.48 15.91 37.17
C GLU A 6 24.44 14.82 36.91
N ILE A 7 24.64 13.63 37.51
CA ILE A 7 23.68 12.52 37.46
C ILE A 7 22.33 12.95 38.07
N ARG A 8 22.34 13.71 39.18
CA ARG A 8 21.10 14.21 39.80
C ARG A 8 20.33 15.14 38.84
N ARG A 9 21.03 16.10 38.22
CA ARG A 9 20.41 17.03 37.24
C ARG A 9 19.84 16.28 36.04
N LEU A 10 20.53 15.26 35.53
CA LEU A 10 20.04 14.44 34.42
C LEU A 10 18.77 13.66 34.80
N LYS A 11 18.71 13.10 36.02
CA LYS A 11 17.50 12.42 36.52
C LYS A 11 16.30 13.36 36.65
N GLU A 12 16.52 14.59 37.14
CA GLU A 12 15.48 15.62 37.20
C GLU A 12 14.97 16.02 35.80
N LEU A 13 15.88 16.15 34.83
CA LEU A 13 15.53 16.43 33.45
C LEU A 13 14.70 15.30 32.83
N ILE A 14 15.10 14.05 33.03
CA ILE A 14 14.36 12.86 32.55
C ILE A 14 12.97 12.82 33.18
N ALA A 15 12.85 13.06 34.48
CA ALA A 15 11.55 13.10 35.16
C ALA A 15 10.63 14.19 34.57
N LYS A 16 11.18 15.37 34.28
CA LYS A 16 10.45 16.46 33.63
C LYS A 16 10.00 16.09 32.21
N GLN A 17 10.87 15.44 31.43
CA GLN A 17 10.55 14.98 30.08
C GLN A 17 9.47 13.88 30.09
N GLN A 18 9.55 12.93 31.02
CA GLN A 18 8.53 11.88 31.18
C GLN A 18 7.16 12.46 31.50
N LEU A 19 7.10 13.48 32.35
CA LEU A 19 5.84 14.15 32.69
C LEU A 19 5.24 14.88 31.47
N GLN A 20 6.08 15.55 30.67
CA GLN A 20 5.64 16.17 29.41
C GLN A 20 5.19 15.16 28.36
N LEU A 21 5.81 13.98 28.30
CA LEU A 21 5.39 12.91 27.39
C LEU A 21 4.01 12.36 27.80
N ALA A 22 3.80 12.11 29.10
CA ALA A 22 2.51 11.64 29.60
C ALA A 22 1.37 12.64 29.31
N GLU A 23 1.63 13.94 29.44
CA GLU A 23 0.65 14.97 29.08
C GLU A 23 0.33 14.97 27.58
N LYS A 24 1.36 14.88 26.72
CA LYS A 24 1.18 14.80 25.27
C LYS A 24 0.44 13.54 24.84
N ASP A 25 0.74 12.39 25.45
CA ASP A 25 0.05 11.13 25.17
C ASP A 25 -1.45 11.24 25.47
N GLU A 26 -1.83 11.91 26.55
CA GLU A 26 -3.23 12.12 26.89
C GLU A 26 -3.93 13.04 25.88
N ILE A 27 -3.24 14.07 25.39
CA ILE A 27 -3.75 14.94 24.33
C ILE A 27 -3.95 14.14 23.04
N ILE A 28 -2.97 13.31 22.65
CA ILE A 28 -3.04 12.46 21.46
C ILE A 28 -4.22 11.48 21.57
N ARG A 29 -4.43 10.86 22.73
CA ARG A 29 -5.59 9.98 22.95
C ARG A 29 -6.92 10.70 22.72
N LYS A 30 -7.09 11.89 23.30
CA LYS A 30 -8.31 12.70 23.10
C LYS A 30 -8.51 13.09 21.64
N GLN A 31 -7.43 13.44 20.94
CA GLN A 31 -7.48 13.77 19.52
C GLN A 31 -7.88 12.55 18.67
N ASN A 32 -7.32 11.37 18.94
CA ASN A 32 -7.64 10.14 18.22
C ASN A 32 -9.13 9.77 18.35
N ILE A 33 -9.68 9.84 19.57
CA ILE A 33 -11.12 9.61 19.81
C ILE A 33 -11.97 10.59 19.01
N ARG A 34 -11.57 11.88 18.97
CA ARG A 34 -12.28 12.89 18.19
C ARG A 34 -12.23 12.58 16.69
N ILE A 35 -11.09 12.16 16.17
CA ILE A 35 -10.90 11.80 14.77
C ILE A 35 -11.76 10.58 14.41
N GLU A 36 -11.79 9.55 15.25
CA GLU A 36 -12.65 8.37 15.04
C GLU A 36 -14.13 8.76 14.97
N ASN A 37 -14.61 9.55 15.94
CA ASN A 37 -16.00 10.01 15.96
C ASN A 37 -16.36 10.82 14.70
N MET A 38 -15.48 11.73 14.27
CA MET A 38 -15.69 12.49 13.03
C MET A 38 -15.66 11.59 11.79
N THR A 39 -14.76 10.61 11.75
CA THR A 39 -14.65 9.66 10.63
C THR A 39 -15.91 8.80 10.52
N GLN A 40 -16.43 8.32 11.65
CA GLN A 40 -17.70 7.58 11.69
C GLN A 40 -18.88 8.43 11.21
N ALA A 41 -18.96 9.70 11.64
CA ALA A 41 -19.99 10.63 11.17
C ALA A 41 -19.93 10.85 9.66
N LEU A 42 -18.72 10.98 9.09
CA LEU A 42 -18.52 11.10 7.64
C LEU A 42 -18.94 9.83 6.90
N LEU A 43 -18.55 8.65 7.38
CA LEU A 43 -18.96 7.39 6.77
C LEU A 43 -20.47 7.20 6.80
N HIS A 44 -21.11 7.56 7.90
CA HIS A 44 -22.56 7.52 8.03
C HIS A 44 -23.24 8.49 7.06
N ALA A 45 -22.78 9.74 6.98
CA ALA A 45 -23.29 10.73 6.03
C ALA A 45 -23.12 10.26 4.58
N LYS A 46 -21.95 9.72 4.23
CA LYS A 46 -21.68 9.14 2.90
C LYS A 46 -22.64 8.00 2.58
N LYS A 47 -22.86 7.08 3.53
CA LYS A 47 -23.82 5.97 3.37
C LYS A 47 -25.26 6.47 3.25
N LYS A 48 -25.60 7.59 3.89
CA LYS A 48 -26.94 8.18 3.78
C LYS A 48 -27.18 8.88 2.43
N ILE A 49 -26.16 9.49 1.85
CA ILE A 49 -26.27 10.23 0.57
C ILE A 49 -26.08 9.27 -0.62
N PHE A 50 -25.12 8.36 -0.54
CA PHE A 50 -24.70 7.48 -1.63
C PHE A 50 -24.87 5.99 -1.30
N GLY A 51 -25.73 5.66 -0.33
CA GLY A 51 -26.01 4.26 -0.02
C GLY A 51 -27.10 3.70 -0.91
N ARG A 52 -27.16 2.37 -0.99
CA ARG A 52 -28.22 1.66 -1.71
C ARG A 52 -29.64 2.13 -1.34
N SER A 53 -29.86 2.55 -0.09
CA SER A 53 -31.15 3.07 0.38
C SER A 53 -31.47 4.49 -0.12
N SER A 54 -30.48 5.31 -0.43
CA SER A 54 -30.70 6.63 -1.05
C SER A 54 -30.77 6.56 -2.58
N GLU A 55 -30.18 5.53 -3.19
CA GLU A 55 -30.37 5.21 -4.61
C GLU A 55 -31.77 4.62 -4.90
N MET A 56 -32.41 4.00 -3.89
CA MET A 56 -33.82 3.61 -3.99
C MET A 56 -34.68 4.88 -4.08
N THR A 57 -35.08 5.22 -5.30
CA THR A 57 -36.07 6.27 -5.56
C THR A 57 -37.34 5.89 -4.82
N ALA A 58 -37.79 6.77 -3.91
CA ALA A 58 -39.08 6.58 -3.25
C ALA A 58 -40.17 6.45 -4.33
N PRO A 59 -41.17 5.58 -4.14
CA PRO A 59 -42.26 5.43 -5.10
C PRO A 59 -42.84 6.80 -5.43
N MET A 60 -42.69 7.26 -6.66
CA MET A 60 -43.34 8.50 -7.08
C MET A 60 -44.85 8.22 -7.10
N LYS A 61 -45.67 9.17 -6.64
CA LYS A 61 -47.12 8.99 -6.56
C LYS A 61 -47.68 8.68 -7.96
N GLY A 62 -48.13 7.44 -8.18
CA GLY A 62 -48.63 6.94 -9.47
C GLY A 62 -47.70 5.99 -10.24
N GLN A 63 -46.48 5.73 -9.75
CA GLN A 63 -45.60 4.71 -10.32
C GLN A 63 -46.01 3.32 -9.82
N MET A 64 -46.54 2.48 -10.71
CA MET A 64 -46.76 1.05 -10.43
C MET A 64 -45.43 0.31 -10.57
N PHE A 65 -44.96 -0.35 -9.51
CA PHE A 65 -43.78 -1.20 -9.60
C PHE A 65 -44.15 -2.48 -10.36
N LEU A 66 -43.57 -2.67 -11.54
CA LEU A 66 -43.78 -3.86 -12.37
C LEU A 66 -43.46 -5.18 -11.64
N PHE A 67 -42.66 -5.10 -10.58
CA PHE A 67 -42.19 -6.23 -9.79
C PHE A 67 -42.41 -6.05 -8.28
N GLU A 68 -43.54 -5.49 -7.85
CA GLU A 68 -43.92 -5.44 -6.42
C GLU A 68 -43.81 -6.83 -5.75
N SER A 69 -44.10 -7.89 -6.51
CA SER A 69 -43.89 -9.29 -6.14
C SER A 69 -42.42 -9.67 -5.85
N THR A 70 -41.45 -9.04 -6.50
CA THR A 70 -40.02 -9.35 -6.28
C THR A 70 -39.48 -8.73 -5.00
N ALA A 71 -40.00 -7.58 -4.58
CA ALA A 71 -39.65 -6.98 -3.30
C ALA A 71 -40.19 -7.82 -2.13
N GLU A 72 -41.41 -8.34 -2.26
CA GLU A 72 -41.98 -9.29 -1.30
C GLU A 72 -41.27 -10.65 -1.34
N LEU A 73 -40.92 -11.15 -2.53
CA LEU A 73 -40.14 -12.38 -2.68
C LEU A 73 -38.74 -12.22 -2.08
N ALA A 74 -38.08 -11.08 -2.26
CA ALA A 74 -36.80 -10.80 -1.65
C ALA A 74 -36.88 -10.76 -0.11
N LYS A 75 -37.97 -10.22 0.45
CA LYS A 75 -38.23 -10.27 1.90
C LYS A 75 -38.42 -11.72 2.38
N LYS A 76 -39.21 -12.52 1.67
CA LYS A 76 -39.40 -13.95 1.98
C LYS A 76 -38.09 -14.73 1.89
N LEU A 77 -37.31 -14.53 0.83
CA LEU A 77 -35.99 -15.14 0.65
C LEU A 77 -34.98 -14.73 1.73
N LEU A 78 -35.02 -13.48 2.21
CA LEU A 78 -34.21 -13.06 3.36
C LEU A 78 -34.64 -13.74 4.65
N GLN A 79 -35.94 -13.98 4.82
CA GLN A 79 -36.52 -14.61 6.00
C GLN A 79 -36.28 -16.13 6.02
N GLU A 80 -36.18 -16.75 4.83
CA GLU A 80 -35.86 -18.18 4.63
C GLU A 80 -34.36 -18.50 4.68
N GLN A 81 -33.49 -17.49 4.69
CA GLN A 81 -32.05 -17.65 4.90
C GLN A 81 -31.78 -18.09 6.35
N HIS A 82 -31.84 -19.40 6.57
CA HIS A 82 -31.27 -20.04 7.74
C HIS A 82 -29.74 -19.91 7.68
N ALA A 83 -29.10 -19.66 8.82
CA ALA A 83 -27.66 -19.55 8.91
C ALA A 83 -27.01 -20.92 8.63
N VAL A 84 -26.69 -21.18 7.36
CA VAL A 84 -25.90 -22.34 6.97
C VAL A 84 -24.45 -22.02 7.31
N THR A 85 -23.93 -22.66 8.37
CA THR A 85 -22.50 -22.65 8.67
C THR A 85 -21.76 -23.53 7.66
N VAL A 86 -21.36 -22.91 6.54
CA VAL A 86 -20.55 -23.58 5.51
C VAL A 86 -19.15 -23.82 6.07
N PRO A 87 -18.66 -25.07 6.13
CA PRO A 87 -17.29 -25.34 6.56
C PRO A 87 -16.28 -24.70 5.60
N ALA A 88 -15.19 -24.17 6.16
CA ALA A 88 -14.17 -23.47 5.38
C ALA A 88 -13.60 -24.36 4.26
N HIS A 89 -13.70 -23.87 3.01
CA HIS A 89 -13.19 -24.57 1.84
C HIS A 89 -11.67 -24.76 1.93
N LYS A 90 -11.22 -26.00 2.12
CA LYS A 90 -9.79 -26.36 2.02
C LYS A 90 -9.40 -26.37 0.55
N ARG A 91 -8.76 -25.31 0.07
CA ARG A 91 -8.17 -25.30 -1.28
C ARG A 91 -7.12 -26.39 -1.36
N LYS A 92 -7.23 -27.29 -2.34
CA LYS A 92 -6.11 -28.15 -2.72
C LYS A 92 -5.03 -27.23 -3.28
N ILE A 93 -3.97 -27.00 -2.52
CA ILE A 93 -2.77 -26.32 -3.02
C ILE A 93 -2.10 -27.30 -3.97
N VAL A 94 -2.46 -27.22 -5.24
CA VAL A 94 -1.66 -27.86 -6.29
C VAL A 94 -0.40 -26.98 -6.42
N PRO A 95 0.80 -27.51 -6.15
CA PRO A 95 2.02 -26.75 -6.39
C PRO A 95 2.02 -26.32 -7.85
N ARG A 96 2.23 -25.02 -8.10
CA ARG A 96 2.34 -24.50 -9.47
C ARG A 96 3.49 -25.26 -10.12
N LYS A 97 3.17 -26.11 -11.10
CA LYS A 97 4.20 -26.68 -11.96
C LYS A 97 4.93 -25.49 -12.59
N ALA A 98 6.26 -25.43 -12.46
CA ALA A 98 7.05 -24.43 -13.16
C ALA A 98 6.62 -24.48 -14.63
N GLY A 99 6.07 -23.39 -15.12
CA GLY A 99 5.40 -23.39 -16.42
C GLY A 99 6.41 -23.69 -17.52
N ILE A 100 5.94 -24.39 -18.56
CA ILE A 100 6.59 -24.65 -19.87
C ILE A 100 7.26 -23.39 -20.47
N ARG A 101 6.94 -22.21 -19.96
CA ARG A 101 7.55 -20.92 -20.33
C ARG A 101 9.05 -20.85 -20.14
N GLU A 102 9.65 -21.52 -19.14
CA GLU A 102 11.11 -21.47 -18.95
C GLU A 102 11.85 -22.23 -20.06
N GLU A 103 11.32 -23.40 -20.44
CA GLU A 103 11.80 -24.18 -21.60
C GLU A 103 11.57 -23.45 -22.92
N MET A 104 10.47 -22.71 -23.06
CA MET A 104 10.21 -21.89 -24.25
C MET A 104 11.13 -20.65 -24.33
N LEU A 105 11.62 -20.14 -23.20
CA LEU A 105 12.50 -18.97 -23.14
C LEU A 105 13.99 -19.31 -23.34
N SER A 106 14.40 -20.58 -23.21
CA SER A 106 15.78 -21.03 -23.47
C SER A 106 16.09 -21.22 -24.95
N VAL A 107 15.05 -21.41 -25.79
CA VAL A 107 15.18 -21.57 -27.24
C VAL A 107 15.44 -20.25 -27.95
N LEU A 108 15.11 -19.11 -27.32
CA LEU A 108 15.37 -17.79 -27.92
C LEU A 108 16.86 -17.44 -27.83
N PRO A 109 17.51 -17.08 -28.96
CA PRO A 109 18.89 -16.62 -28.95
C PRO A 109 18.99 -15.33 -28.13
N LYS A 110 19.89 -15.34 -27.14
CA LYS A 110 20.22 -14.18 -26.31
C LYS A 110 21.64 -13.75 -26.67
N GLU A 111 21.75 -12.62 -27.36
CA GLU A 111 23.03 -11.96 -27.56
C GLU A 111 23.28 -11.03 -26.38
N TYR A 112 24.45 -11.16 -25.77
CA TYR A 112 24.91 -10.34 -24.66
C TYR A 112 26.06 -9.48 -25.18
N GLU A 113 25.91 -8.15 -25.14
CA GLU A 113 27.00 -7.21 -25.40
C GLU A 113 27.46 -6.63 -24.05
N GLU A 114 28.66 -7.00 -23.63
CA GLU A 114 29.30 -6.43 -22.45
C GLU A 114 30.02 -5.14 -22.84
N TYR A 115 29.54 -4.00 -22.34
CA TYR A 115 30.24 -2.73 -22.47
C TYR A 115 31.11 -2.53 -21.23
N VAL A 116 32.41 -2.70 -21.39
CA VAL A 116 33.40 -2.34 -20.37
C VAL A 116 33.79 -0.89 -20.63
N ILE A 117 33.43 -0.02 -19.68
CA ILE A 117 33.94 1.36 -19.65
C ILE A 117 35.37 1.29 -19.10
N ASP A 118 36.33 1.86 -19.82
CA ASP A 118 37.73 1.93 -19.37
C ASP A 118 37.84 2.79 -18.10
N ASP A 119 38.58 2.33 -17.09
CA ASP A 119 38.73 2.96 -15.76
C ASP A 119 39.40 4.36 -15.78
N LYS A 120 39.69 4.90 -16.96
CA LYS A 120 40.32 6.21 -17.17
C LYS A 120 39.34 7.26 -17.70
N GLU A 121 38.07 6.91 -17.90
CA GLU A 121 37.06 7.87 -18.33
C GLU A 121 36.71 8.83 -17.19
N VAL A 122 36.93 10.11 -17.45
CA VAL A 122 36.69 11.20 -16.51
C VAL A 122 35.36 11.87 -16.86
N CYS A 123 34.53 12.16 -15.86
CA CYS A 123 33.24 12.80 -16.09
C CYS A 123 33.43 14.18 -16.75
N SER A 124 32.87 14.41 -17.95
CA SER A 124 33.07 15.64 -18.72
C SER A 124 32.51 16.91 -18.06
N VAL A 125 31.67 16.77 -17.02
CA VAL A 125 31.05 17.90 -16.30
C VAL A 125 31.85 18.30 -15.04
N CYS A 126 32.56 17.36 -14.41
CA CYS A 126 33.22 17.61 -13.12
C CYS A 126 34.64 17.06 -12.98
N GLY A 127 35.17 16.35 -13.99
CA GLY A 127 36.58 15.93 -14.04
C GLY A 127 36.98 14.88 -12.99
N SER A 128 36.03 14.17 -12.40
CA SER A 128 36.26 13.13 -11.41
C SER A 128 36.17 11.71 -12.02
N ASP A 129 36.96 10.79 -11.45
CA ASP A 129 37.06 9.39 -11.89
C ASP A 129 35.75 8.63 -11.72
N LEU A 130 35.35 7.87 -12.74
CA LEU A 130 34.15 7.05 -12.75
C LEU A 130 34.47 5.63 -12.22
N THR A 131 33.64 5.12 -11.31
CA THR A 131 33.71 3.72 -10.83
C THR A 131 32.55 2.89 -11.36
N ASN A 132 32.81 1.63 -11.70
CA ASN A 132 31.79 0.73 -12.24
C ASN A 132 30.81 0.29 -11.13
N VAL A 133 29.56 0.77 -11.20
CA VAL A 133 28.53 0.52 -10.18
C VAL A 133 27.74 -0.77 -10.46
N GLY A 134 27.87 -1.38 -11.64
CA GLY A 134 27.23 -2.67 -11.91
C GLY A 134 27.10 -3.02 -13.39
N LYS A 135 26.83 -4.31 -13.65
CA LYS A 135 26.58 -4.85 -14.99
C LYS A 135 25.09 -4.78 -15.32
N GLN A 136 24.74 -4.16 -16.46
CA GLN A 136 23.36 -4.13 -16.95
C GLN A 136 23.27 -4.89 -18.28
N TYR A 137 22.41 -5.92 -18.33
CA TYR A 137 22.17 -6.70 -19.54
C TYR A 137 21.00 -6.07 -20.32
N VAL A 138 21.23 -5.71 -21.58
CA VAL A 138 20.20 -5.14 -22.45
C VAL A 138 19.75 -6.21 -23.46
N LEU A 139 18.46 -6.59 -23.40
CA LEU A 139 17.84 -7.48 -24.37
C LEU A 139 17.37 -6.65 -25.57
N ARG A 140 18.02 -6.79 -26.72
CA ARG A 140 17.71 -6.03 -27.94
C ARG A 140 16.67 -6.79 -28.81
N TRP A 141 15.38 -6.57 -28.58
CA TRP A 141 14.33 -6.86 -29.56
C TRP A 141 13.80 -5.52 -30.09
N SER A 142 14.04 -5.22 -31.37
CA SER A 142 13.59 -4.02 -32.11
C SER A 142 13.56 -2.69 -31.32
N SER A 143 14.65 -1.93 -31.41
CA SER A 143 14.82 -0.53 -30.97
C SER A 143 13.89 -0.01 -29.87
N ILE A 144 14.33 -0.13 -28.62
CA ILE A 144 13.96 0.79 -27.55
C ILE A 144 15.26 1.44 -27.09
N PHE A 145 15.39 2.75 -27.32
CA PHE A 145 16.49 3.55 -26.79
C PHE A 145 16.37 3.64 -25.28
N VAL A 146 17.46 3.36 -24.56
CA VAL A 146 17.54 3.50 -23.10
C VAL A 146 18.69 4.44 -22.77
N THR A 147 18.38 5.50 -22.04
CA THR A 147 19.33 6.48 -21.51
C THR A 147 19.86 6.06 -20.14
N PHE A 148 21.13 6.36 -19.87
CA PHE A 148 21.75 6.15 -18.55
C PHE A 148 21.36 7.25 -17.57
N THR A 149 20.93 6.89 -16.36
CA THR A 149 20.83 7.82 -15.22
C THR A 149 22.07 7.68 -14.34
N LEU A 150 22.96 8.68 -14.41
CA LEU A 150 24.09 8.81 -13.49
C LEU A 150 23.62 9.47 -12.20
N LYS A 151 24.00 8.90 -11.04
CA LYS A 151 23.72 9.51 -9.73
C LYS A 151 25.02 9.83 -9.01
N LYS A 152 25.13 11.07 -8.57
CA LYS A 152 26.27 11.62 -7.84
C LYS A 152 26.32 11.01 -6.44
N ILE A 153 27.50 10.51 -6.04
CA ILE A 153 27.82 10.19 -4.65
C ILE A 153 28.12 11.53 -3.95
N ILE A 154 27.39 11.81 -2.88
CA ILE A 154 27.67 12.92 -1.96
C ILE A 154 28.17 12.23 -0.70
N ASP A 155 29.46 12.38 -0.40
CA ASP A 155 30.02 12.09 0.92
C ASP A 155 29.77 13.28 1.87
#